data_AF-A0A542FU67-F1
#
_entry.id   AF-A0A542FU67-F1
#
_cell.length_a   1.000
_cell.length_b   1.000
_cell.length_c   1.000
_cell.angle_alpha   90.00
_cell.angle_beta   90.00
_cell.angle_gamma   90.00
#
_symmetry.space_group_name_H-M   'P 1'
#
loop_
_entity.id
_entity.type
_entity.pdbx_description
1 polymer ?
#
loop_
_entity_poly.entity_id
_entity_poly.type
_entity_poly.pdbx_seq_one_letter_code
_entity_poly.pdbx_strand_id
1 'polypeptide(L)'
;MADDADLLALDQAVVDSILGGAPLPGSGTVVHLPDLDFLRRDDAILVSSRGLPGSLSGAALGTELTTIDVEGPGGETEDLAYLEVSNASERDDVVRVTVRGRLRRAGSDAELGLSAVQVTFRRRDGRWVADPDTVTSAS
;
A
#
# COMPACT_ATOMS: atom_id res chain seq x y z
N MET A 1 13.17 -16.49 4.59
CA MET A 1 12.85 -15.05 4.69
C MET A 1 12.57 -14.51 3.31
N ALA A 2 11.60 -13.62 3.16
CA ALA A 2 11.42 -12.85 1.93
C ALA A 2 12.64 -11.92 1.75
N ASP A 3 13.12 -11.77 0.53
CA ASP A 3 14.09 -10.74 0.18
C ASP A 3 13.39 -9.45 -0.26
N ASP A 4 14.14 -8.38 -0.48
CA ASP A 4 13.57 -7.08 -0.86
C ASP A 4 12.78 -7.13 -2.17
N ALA A 5 13.14 -8.03 -3.09
CA ALA A 5 12.45 -8.21 -4.35
C ALA A 5 11.09 -8.90 -4.14
N ASP A 6 11.05 -9.94 -3.30
CA ASP A 6 9.81 -10.57 -2.84
C ASP A 6 8.90 -9.53 -2.16
N LEU A 7 9.44 -8.73 -1.23
CA LEU A 7 8.67 -7.71 -0.50
C LEU A 7 8.10 -6.65 -1.44
N LEU A 8 8.91 -6.14 -2.37
CA LEU A 8 8.47 -5.16 -3.37
C LEU A 8 7.36 -5.73 -4.27
N ALA A 9 7.49 -7.00 -4.69
CA ALA A 9 6.47 -7.65 -5.51
C ALA A 9 5.14 -7.85 -4.76
N LEU A 10 5.20 -8.13 -3.46
CA LEU A 10 4.01 -8.25 -2.61
C LEU A 10 3.35 -6.89 -2.35
N ASP A 11 4.14 -5.86 -2.07
CA ASP A 11 3.66 -4.48 -1.93
C ASP A 11 2.96 -4.02 -3.22
N GLN A 12 3.60 -4.26 -4.38
CA GLN A 12 3.02 -3.97 -5.68
C GLN A 12 1.71 -4.74 -5.92
N ALA A 13 1.65 -6.03 -5.59
CA ALA A 13 0.45 -6.83 -5.80
C ALA A 13 -0.75 -6.32 -4.98
N VAL A 14 -0.52 -5.86 -3.74
CA VAL A 14 -1.60 -5.28 -2.93
C VAL A 14 -2.04 -3.92 -3.47
N VAL A 15 -1.09 -3.08 -3.90
CA VAL A 15 -1.40 -1.78 -4.50
C VAL A 15 -2.16 -1.94 -5.83
N ASP A 16 -1.73 -2.84 -6.71
CA ASP A 16 -2.42 -3.17 -7.95
C ASP A 16 -3.86 -3.66 -7.70
N SER A 17 -4.05 -4.43 -6.63
CA SER A 17 -5.37 -4.91 -6.22
C SER A 17 -6.28 -3.76 -5.79
N ILE A 18 -5.78 -2.86 -4.94
CA ILE A 18 -6.52 -1.70 -4.44
C ILE A 18 -6.89 -0.74 -5.57
N LEU A 19 -5.95 -0.45 -6.46
CA LEU A 19 -6.07 0.62 -7.44
C LEU A 19 -6.74 0.20 -8.75
N GLY A 20 -6.46 -1.01 -9.23
CA GLY A 20 -6.99 -1.51 -10.51
C GLY A 20 -7.83 -2.76 -10.40
N GLY A 21 -8.09 -3.26 -9.19
CA GLY A 21 -8.89 -4.47 -8.98
C GLY A 21 -8.17 -5.77 -9.40
N ALA A 22 -6.84 -5.75 -9.48
CA ALA A 22 -6.08 -6.94 -9.81
C ALA A 22 -6.24 -8.01 -8.70
N PRO A 23 -6.45 -9.29 -9.04
CA PRO A 23 -6.55 -10.34 -8.03
C PRO A 23 -5.18 -10.60 -7.38
N LEU A 24 -5.18 -10.77 -6.06
CA LEU A 24 -3.99 -11.16 -5.31
C LEU A 24 -3.50 -12.56 -5.73
N PRO A 25 -2.17 -12.78 -5.71
CA PRO A 25 -1.57 -14.03 -6.15
C PRO A 25 -2.07 -15.22 -5.32
N GLY A 26 -2.54 -16.25 -6.02
CA GLY A 26 -2.93 -17.55 -5.46
C GLY A 26 -4.27 -17.59 -4.71
N SER A 27 -4.89 -16.46 -4.37
CA SER A 27 -6.23 -16.43 -3.75
C SER A 27 -7.34 -16.01 -4.72
N GLY A 28 -7.01 -15.21 -5.74
CA GLY A 28 -8.03 -14.59 -6.59
C GLY A 28 -8.80 -13.45 -5.91
N THR A 29 -8.47 -13.12 -4.66
CA THR A 29 -9.12 -12.06 -3.88
C THR A 29 -8.75 -10.70 -4.45
N VAL A 30 -9.75 -9.82 -4.60
CA VAL A 30 -9.52 -8.40 -4.88
C VAL A 30 -9.67 -7.61 -3.59
N VAL A 31 -8.74 -6.68 -3.37
CA VAL A 31 -8.71 -5.83 -2.19
C VAL A 31 -9.23 -4.45 -2.53
N HIS A 32 -10.01 -3.87 -1.62
CA HIS A 32 -10.55 -2.52 -1.78
C HIS A 32 -10.20 -1.66 -0.57
N LEU A 33 -9.71 -0.45 -0.82
CA LEU A 33 -9.49 0.58 0.18
C LEU A 33 -10.68 1.56 0.14
N PRO A 34 -11.51 1.67 1.20
CA PRO A 34 -12.78 2.40 1.14
C PRO A 34 -12.69 3.89 0.77
N ASP A 35 -11.60 4.53 1.17
CA ASP A 35 -11.29 5.96 1.03
C ASP A 35 -10.38 6.24 -0.17
N LEU A 36 -10.26 5.30 -1.12
CA LEU A 36 -9.38 5.43 -2.26
C LEU A 36 -9.65 6.69 -3.09
N ASP A 37 -10.93 7.03 -3.31
CA ASP A 37 -11.31 8.22 -4.08
C ASP A 37 -10.83 9.53 -3.41
N PHE A 38 -10.69 9.54 -2.09
CA PHE A 38 -10.15 10.70 -1.36
C PHE A 38 -8.64 10.86 -1.55
N LEU A 39 -7.92 9.75 -1.79
CA LEU A 39 -6.48 9.73 -2.00
C LEU A 39 -6.07 10.10 -3.42
N ARG A 40 -7.01 10.09 -4.37
CA ARG A 40 -6.77 10.37 -5.79
C ARG A 40 -6.78 11.87 -6.07
N ARG A 41 -5.70 12.38 -6.65
CA ARG A 41 -5.53 13.78 -7.10
C ARG A 41 -5.17 13.80 -8.58
N ASP A 42 -6.05 14.36 -9.42
CA ASP A 42 -5.78 14.58 -10.85
C ASP A 42 -5.17 13.34 -11.55
N ASP A 43 -5.78 12.18 -11.34
CA ASP A 43 -5.36 10.85 -11.84
C ASP A 43 -4.04 10.28 -11.29
N ALA A 44 -3.44 10.95 -10.31
CA ALA A 44 -2.30 10.46 -9.55
C ALA A 44 -2.68 10.07 -8.11
N ILE A 45 -1.90 9.14 -7.55
CA ILE A 45 -1.93 8.80 -6.13
C ILE A 45 -0.53 8.95 -5.57
N LEU A 46 -0.45 9.70 -4.47
CA LEU A 46 0.81 9.88 -3.77
C LEU A 46 1.07 8.66 -2.89
N VAL A 47 2.31 8.16 -2.91
CA VAL A 47 2.73 7.03 -2.08
C VAL A 47 3.97 7.41 -1.30
N SER A 48 3.97 7.18 0.01
CA SER A 48 5.14 7.44 0.85
C SER A 48 6.28 6.49 0.47
N SER A 49 7.48 7.02 0.31
CA SER A 49 8.73 6.23 0.17
C SER A 49 9.12 5.51 1.46
N ARG A 50 8.56 5.92 2.60
CA ARG A 50 8.96 5.43 3.93
C ARG A 50 8.70 3.93 4.06
N GLY A 51 9.78 3.17 4.27
CA GLY A 51 9.69 1.73 4.53
C GLY A 51 9.47 0.87 3.28
N LEU A 52 9.48 1.46 2.08
CA LEU A 52 9.43 0.71 0.84
C LEU A 52 10.80 0.10 0.51
N PRO A 53 10.86 -1.20 0.14
CA PRO A 53 12.09 -1.83 -0.36
C PRO A 53 12.52 -1.33 -1.74
N GLY A 54 11.64 -0.60 -2.45
CA GLY A 54 11.90 -0.05 -3.79
C GLY A 54 10.76 0.83 -4.30
N SER A 55 10.82 1.22 -5.58
CA SER A 55 9.76 2.04 -6.20
C SER A 55 8.60 1.19 -6.70
N LEU A 56 7.38 1.60 -6.37
CA LEU A 56 6.16 1.02 -6.92
C LEU A 56 5.82 1.64 -8.28
N SER A 57 5.14 0.91 -9.14
CA SER A 57 4.73 1.34 -10.48
C SER A 57 3.21 1.43 -10.60
N GLY A 58 2.70 2.53 -11.15
CA GLY A 58 1.28 2.68 -11.51
C GLY A 58 0.93 2.24 -12.93
N ALA A 59 1.93 1.84 -13.73
CA ALA A 59 1.81 1.69 -15.18
C ALA A 59 0.78 0.62 -15.60
N ALA A 60 0.55 -0.40 -14.78
CA ALA A 60 -0.42 -1.45 -15.08
C ALA A 60 -1.89 -1.00 -14.95
N LEU A 61 -2.15 0.17 -14.36
CA LEU A 61 -3.46 0.53 -13.80
C LEU A 61 -4.03 1.83 -14.37
N GLY A 62 -3.32 2.48 -15.30
CA GLY A 62 -3.69 3.79 -15.84
C GLY A 62 -3.78 4.90 -14.78
N THR A 63 -3.18 4.67 -13.61
CA THR A 63 -3.11 5.61 -12.49
C THR A 63 -1.64 5.92 -12.25
N GLU A 64 -1.28 7.19 -12.18
CA GLU A 64 0.10 7.56 -11.89
C GLU A 64 0.39 7.36 -10.40
N LEU A 65 1.49 6.69 -10.08
CA LEU A 65 1.99 6.61 -8.71
C LEU A 65 3.17 7.56 -8.57
N THR A 66 3.02 8.54 -7.69
CA THR A 66 4.07 9.49 -7.38
C THR A 66 4.60 9.20 -5.99
N THR A 67 5.81 8.67 -5.95
CA THR A 67 6.51 8.46 -4.67
C THR A 67 6.89 9.81 -4.09
N ILE A 68 6.47 10.06 -2.86
CA ILE A 68 6.79 11.26 -2.10
C ILE A 68 7.61 10.89 -0.87
N ASP A 69 8.53 11.77 -0.52
CA ASP A 69 9.15 11.72 0.80
C ASP A 69 8.29 12.51 1.79
N VAL A 70 7.86 11.83 2.85
CA VAL A 70 7.01 12.40 3.90
C VAL A 70 7.87 12.69 5.14
N GLU A 71 9.02 13.32 4.95
CA GLU A 71 9.85 13.83 6.05
C GLU A 71 9.52 15.30 6.36
N GLY A 72 9.49 15.65 7.65
CA GLY A 72 9.27 17.02 8.14
C GLY A 72 7.80 17.47 8.23
N PRO A 73 7.57 18.74 8.67
CA PRO A 73 6.24 19.32 8.78
C PRO A 73 5.49 19.29 7.45
N GLY A 74 4.15 19.17 7.50
CA GLY A 74 3.31 19.24 6.30
C GLY A 74 3.67 20.45 5.43
N GLY A 75 3.62 20.28 4.10
CA GLY A 75 3.86 21.38 3.16
C GLY A 75 3.03 22.60 3.55
N GLU A 76 3.62 23.79 3.44
CA GLU A 76 3.06 25.02 4.05
C GLU A 76 1.70 25.46 3.48
N THR A 77 1.24 24.85 2.38
CA THR A 77 0.14 25.39 1.57
C THR A 77 -1.03 24.45 1.33
N GLU A 78 -0.86 23.12 1.39
CA GLU A 78 -1.93 22.19 1.01
C GLU A 78 -1.95 20.92 1.87
N ASP A 79 -3.17 20.43 2.11
CA ASP A 79 -3.40 19.11 2.68
C ASP A 79 -2.82 18.04 1.73
N LEU A 80 -2.22 17.00 2.31
CA LEU A 80 -1.55 15.92 1.60
C LEU A 80 -2.18 14.59 1.95
N ALA A 81 -2.99 14.06 1.03
CA ALA A 81 -3.53 12.72 1.10
C ALA A 81 -2.58 11.76 0.36
N TYR A 82 -2.17 10.67 1.01
CA TYR A 82 -1.22 9.71 0.43
C TYR A 82 -1.44 8.29 0.97
N LEU A 83 -0.92 7.31 0.25
CA LEU A 83 -0.81 5.93 0.68
C LEU A 83 0.49 5.70 1.44
N GLU A 84 0.40 5.05 2.59
CA GLU A 84 1.52 4.47 3.30
C GLU A 84 1.49 2.95 3.14
N VAL A 85 2.55 2.38 2.59
CA VAL A 85 2.71 0.94 2.42
C VAL A 85 3.79 0.46 3.38
N SER A 86 3.48 -0.55 4.17
CA SER A 86 4.41 -1.16 5.10
C SER A 86 4.31 -2.67 5.02
N ASN A 87 5.46 -3.34 4.96
CA ASN A 87 5.53 -4.79 5.02
C ASN A 87 6.31 -5.23 6.28
N ALA A 88 5.97 -6.41 6.78
CA ALA A 88 6.69 -7.05 7.86
C ALA A 88 6.78 -8.57 7.60
N SER A 89 8.00 -9.08 7.57
CA SER A 89 8.22 -10.54 7.62
C SER A 89 8.04 -11.01 9.06
N GLU A 90 6.98 -11.79 9.32
CA GLU A 90 6.76 -12.38 10.64
C GLU A 90 7.57 -13.66 10.83
N ARG A 91 7.74 -14.42 9.74
CA ARG A 91 8.47 -15.70 9.67
C ARG A 91 9.07 -15.86 8.28
N ASP A 92 9.88 -16.89 8.08
CA ASP A 92 10.53 -17.18 6.80
C ASP A 92 9.56 -17.38 5.61
N ASP A 93 8.33 -17.77 5.92
CA ASP A 93 7.26 -18.14 5.00
C ASP A 93 5.98 -17.30 5.17
N VAL A 94 6.03 -16.21 5.96
CA VAL A 94 4.87 -15.34 6.22
C VAL A 94 5.27 -13.86 6.12
N VAL A 95 4.61 -13.13 5.22
CA VAL A 95 4.73 -11.67 5.06
C VAL A 95 3.38 -11.02 5.28
N ARG A 96 3.35 -9.94 6.04
CA ARG A 96 2.17 -9.10 6.22
C ARG A 96 2.40 -7.77 5.51
N VAL A 97 1.55 -7.45 4.54
CA VAL A 97 1.54 -6.15 3.87
C VAL A 97 0.36 -5.35 4.42
N THR A 98 0.60 -4.09 4.77
CA THR A 98 -0.45 -3.15 5.16
C THR A 98 -0.37 -1.91 4.30
N VAL A 99 -1.50 -1.52 3.73
CA VAL A 99 -1.67 -0.28 2.96
C VAL A 99 -2.65 0.60 3.72
N ARG A 100 -2.26 1.86 3.99
CA ARG A 100 -3.06 2.80 4.77
C ARG A 100 -3.23 4.11 4.02
N GLY A 101 -4.45 4.65 4.01
CA GLY A 101 -4.69 6.04 3.66
C GLY A 101 -4.25 6.95 4.81
N ARG A 102 -3.54 8.02 4.47
CA ARG A 102 -3.07 9.04 5.40
C ARG A 102 -3.44 10.43 4.88
N LEU A 103 -3.73 11.33 5.82
CA LEU A 103 -3.92 12.74 5.53
C LEU A 103 -3.04 13.58 6.45
N ARG A 104 -2.11 14.32 5.89
CA ARG A 104 -1.32 15.33 6.59
C ARG A 104 -1.90 16.70 6.27
N ARG A 105 -2.34 17.44 7.28
CA ARG A 105 -2.95 18.76 7.07
C ARG A 105 -1.91 19.86 6.87
N ALA A 106 -2.23 20.82 6.01
CA ALA A 106 -1.41 22.01 5.80
C ALA A 106 -1.14 22.73 7.13
N GLY A 107 0.12 23.10 7.37
CA GLY A 107 0.51 23.79 8.61
C GLY A 107 0.38 22.94 9.87
N SER A 108 0.28 21.62 9.76
CA SER A 108 0.24 20.69 10.89
C SER A 108 1.20 19.52 10.70
N ASP A 109 1.82 19.12 11.81
CA ASP A 109 2.61 17.88 11.92
C ASP A 109 1.73 16.66 12.20
N ALA A 110 0.43 16.87 12.44
CA ALA A 110 -0.49 15.79 12.73
C ALA A 110 -0.89 15.04 11.45
N GLU A 111 -0.62 13.74 11.45
CA GLU A 111 -1.12 12.80 10.46
C GLU A 111 -2.44 12.19 10.96
N LEU A 112 -3.48 12.28 10.14
CA LEU A 112 -4.74 11.59 10.36
C LEU A 112 -4.70 10.24 9.62
N GLY A 113 -5.04 9.18 10.34
CA GLY A 113 -5.32 7.89 9.73
C GLY A 113 -6.68 7.94 9.02
N LEU A 114 -6.71 7.41 7.80
CA LEU A 114 -7.96 7.10 7.10
C LEU A 114 -8.17 5.57 7.19
N SER A 115 -8.59 4.90 6.12
CA SER A 115 -8.73 3.45 6.18
C SER A 115 -7.39 2.73 6.01
N ALA A 116 -7.35 1.48 6.44
CA ALA A 116 -6.24 0.58 6.25
C ALA A 116 -6.73 -0.77 5.74
N VAL A 117 -5.96 -1.39 4.85
CA VAL A 117 -6.09 -2.81 4.52
C VAL A 117 -4.81 -3.54 4.85
N GLN A 118 -4.97 -4.72 5.45
CA GLN A 118 -3.88 -5.62 5.73
C GLN A 118 -4.10 -6.95 4.99
N VAL A 119 -3.04 -7.49 4.40
CA VAL A 119 -3.02 -8.77 3.68
C VAL A 119 -1.88 -9.62 4.22
N THR A 120 -2.15 -10.88 4.53
CA THR A 120 -1.11 -11.85 4.89
C THR A 120 -0.82 -12.74 3.69
N PHE A 121 0.46 -12.86 3.33
CA PHE A 121 0.95 -13.80 2.34
C PHE A 121 1.66 -14.95 3.02
N ARG A 122 1.47 -16.17 2.51
CA ARG A 122 2.16 -17.38 2.95
C ARG A 122 2.87 -18.03 1.77
N ARG A 123 4.06 -18.56 2.00
CA ARG A 123 4.80 -19.28 0.97
C ARG A 123 4.25 -20.71 0.82
N ARG A 124 3.71 -21.04 -0.36
CA ARG A 124 3.15 -22.34 -0.74
C ARG A 124 3.83 -22.80 -2.03
N ASP A 125 4.44 -23.98 -2.02
CA ASP A 125 5.13 -24.56 -3.19
C ASP A 125 6.13 -23.58 -3.85
N GLY A 126 6.87 -22.85 -3.01
CA GLY A 126 7.87 -21.87 -3.43
C GLY A 126 7.32 -20.51 -3.86
N ARG A 127 5.98 -20.33 -3.93
CA ARG A 127 5.31 -19.09 -4.35
C ARG A 127 4.62 -18.41 -3.18
N TRP A 128 4.54 -17.08 -3.20
CA TRP A 128 3.75 -16.33 -2.24
C TRP A 128 2.27 -16.35 -2.63
N VAL A 129 1.40 -16.70 -1.68
CA VAL A 129 -0.05 -16.80 -1.85
C VAL A 129 -0.74 -15.97 -0.79
N ALA A 130 -1.67 -15.10 -1.19
CA ALA A 130 -2.48 -14.35 -0.26
C ALA A 130 -3.41 -15.29 0.53
N ASP A 131 -3.52 -15.04 1.82
CA ASP A 131 -4.46 -15.74 2.70
C ASP A 131 -5.78 -14.95 2.74
N PRO A 132 -6.84 -15.42 2.06
CA PRO A 132 -8.08 -14.67 1.89
C PRO A 132 -8.78 -14.35 3.22
N ASP A 133 -8.58 -15.19 4.25
CA ASP A 133 -9.18 -15.01 5.57
C ASP A 133 -8.50 -13.91 6.41
N THR A 134 -7.42 -13.32 5.88
CA THR A 134 -6.62 -12.31 6.58
C THR A 134 -6.74 -10.91 5.99
N VAL A 135 -7.55 -10.74 4.94
CA VAL A 135 -7.85 -9.42 4.37
C VAL A 135 -8.77 -8.67 5.32
N THR A 136 -8.20 -7.74 6.07
CA THR A 136 -8.95 -6.92 7.04
C THR A 136 -8.92 -5.47 6.63
N SER A 137 -10.10 -4.85 6.53
CA SER A 137 -10.26 -3.40 6.35
C SER A 137 -10.65 -2.76 7.68
N ALA A 138 -9.96 -1.68 8.06
CA ALA A 138 -10.31 -0.84 9.21
C ALA A 138 -10.50 0.61 8.73
N SER A 139 -11.46 1.32 9.31
CA SER A 139 -11.76 2.74 9.05
C SER A 139 -11.79 3.54 10.35
#